data_AF-A0A0R3JU40-F1
#
_entry.id   AF-A0A0R3JU40-F1
#
_cell.length_a   1.000
_cell.length_b   1.000
_cell.length_c   1.000
_cell.angle_alpha   90.00
_cell.angle_beta   90.00
_cell.angle_gamma   90.00
#
_symmetry.space_group_name_H-M   'P 1'
#
loop_
_entity.id
_entity.type
_entity.pdbx_description
1 polymer ?
#
loop_
_entity_poly.entity_id
_entity_poly.type
_entity_poly.pdbx_seq_one_letter_code
_entity_poly.pdbx_strand_id
1 'polypeptide(L)'
;MEKFKFKLQNVLDYRSDVEERIKREFAAALQNYIQQEKILNELINTKDQNLFKPKNFKTVVEYQNYTRFMEFLEQRIESQRENINRAKEKLNKKREELIKATKDKGIIEKLKEKAYDEFLFEEGKKEQKLNDDYALYSYIRHERG
;
A
#
# COMPACT_ATOMS: atom_id res chain seq x y z
N MET A 1 13.17 36.67 6.65
CA MET A 1 12.58 35.77 5.65
C MET A 1 11.36 35.14 6.27
N GLU A 2 10.21 35.23 5.60
CA GLU A 2 9.01 34.57 6.08
C GLU A 2 9.21 33.04 5.99
N LYS A 3 8.56 32.26 6.87
CA LYS A 3 8.59 30.80 6.73
C LYS A 3 7.52 30.36 5.75
N PHE A 4 7.85 29.46 4.82
CA PHE A 4 6.86 28.86 3.93
C PHE A 4 5.74 28.18 4.72
N LYS A 5 4.48 28.47 4.35
CA LYS A 5 3.29 27.85 4.92
C LYS A 5 2.40 27.33 3.82
N PHE A 6 2.30 26.02 3.69
CA PHE A 6 1.41 25.40 2.71
C PHE A 6 -0.04 25.40 3.20
N LYS A 7 -0.92 26.10 2.47
CA LYS A 7 -2.34 26.27 2.85
C LYS A 7 -3.11 24.96 3.00
N LEU A 8 -2.71 23.90 2.28
CA LEU A 8 -3.37 22.60 2.30
C LEU A 8 -2.61 21.54 3.12
N GLN A 9 -1.75 21.94 4.06
CA GLN A 9 -0.98 21.00 4.88
C GLN A 9 -1.87 20.00 5.62
N ASN A 10 -2.95 20.46 6.26
CA ASN A 10 -3.90 19.58 6.95
C ASN A 10 -4.55 18.55 6.01
N VAL A 11 -4.79 18.91 4.74
CA VAL A 11 -5.34 17.99 3.73
C VAL A 11 -4.31 16.95 3.32
N LEU A 12 -3.04 17.35 3.19
CA LEU A 12 -1.93 16.45 2.90
C LEU A 12 -1.74 15.44 4.03
N ASP A 13 -1.79 15.90 5.28
CA ASP A 13 -1.63 15.06 6.47
C ASP A 13 -2.77 14.03 6.54
N TYR A 14 -4.02 14.48 6.39
CA TYR A 14 -5.18 13.58 6.34
C TYR A 14 -5.07 12.53 5.23
N ARG A 15 -4.67 12.93 4.02
CA ARG A 15 -4.51 11.98 2.90
C ARG A 15 -3.37 10.99 3.15
N SER A 16 -2.32 11.41 3.85
CA SER A 16 -1.23 10.53 4.26
C SER A 16 -1.68 9.50 5.28
N ASP A 17 -2.50 9.90 6.27
CA ASP A 17 -3.09 8.98 7.23
C ASP A 17 -4.04 7.96 6.58
N VAL A 18 -4.83 8.41 5.60
CA VAL A 18 -5.71 7.55 4.81
C VAL A 18 -4.92 6.53 4.00
N GLU A 19 -3.86 6.96 3.30
CA GLU A 19 -2.97 6.06 2.56
C GLU A 19 -2.35 5.01 3.48
N GLU A 20 -1.80 5.44 4.61
CA GLU A 20 -1.12 4.55 5.55
C GLU A 20 -2.09 3.54 6.19
N ARG A 21 -3.33 3.95 6.48
CA ARG A 21 -4.39 3.02 6.90
C ARG A 21 -4.70 1.98 5.84
N ILE A 22 -4.91 2.39 4.58
CA ILE A 22 -5.22 1.46 3.48
C ILE A 22 -4.04 0.52 3.22
N LYS A 23 -2.80 1.01 3.34
CA LYS A 23 -1.59 0.19 3.23
C LYS A 23 -1.55 -0.93 4.27
N ARG A 24 -1.91 -0.64 5.53
CA ARG A 24 -2.06 -1.68 6.57
C ARG A 24 -3.15 -2.69 6.24
N GLU A 25 -4.30 -2.22 5.75
CA GLU A 25 -5.40 -3.09 5.33
C GLU A 25 -5.01 -4.00 4.15
N PHE A 26 -4.26 -3.47 3.17
CA PHE A 26 -3.69 -4.24 2.08
C PHE A 26 -2.70 -5.31 2.58
N ALA A 27 -1.78 -4.94 3.49
CA ALA A 27 -0.84 -5.88 4.07
C ALA A 27 -1.56 -7.03 4.81
N ALA A 28 -2.61 -6.72 5.58
CA ALA A 28 -3.43 -7.72 6.24
C ALA A 28 -4.15 -8.65 5.25
N ALA A 29 -4.69 -8.10 4.15
CA ALA A 29 -5.31 -8.90 3.09
C ALA A 29 -4.29 -9.81 2.39
N LEU A 30 -3.07 -9.33 2.15
CA LEU A 30 -1.99 -10.11 1.55
C LEU A 30 -1.57 -11.27 2.45
N GLN A 31 -1.39 -11.01 3.75
CA GLN A 31 -1.09 -12.06 4.73
C GLN A 31 -2.19 -13.13 4.78
N ASN A 32 -3.46 -12.71 4.74
CA ASN A 32 -4.57 -13.65 4.68
C ASN A 32 -4.54 -14.52 3.41
N TYR A 33 -4.30 -13.92 2.24
CA TYR A 33 -4.18 -14.64 0.97
C TYR A 33 -3.06 -15.70 1.02
N ILE A 34 -1.86 -15.31 1.45
CA ILE A 34 -0.72 -16.22 1.61
C ILE A 34 -1.04 -17.36 2.57
N GLN A 35 -1.72 -17.07 3.68
CA GLN A 35 -2.13 -18.09 4.64
C GLN A 35 -3.14 -19.08 4.01
N GLN A 36 -4.07 -18.62 3.19
CA GLN A 36 -5.02 -19.51 2.50
C GLN A 36 -4.31 -20.41 1.48
N GLU A 37 -3.31 -19.90 0.74
CA GLU A 37 -2.48 -20.69 -0.16
C GLU A 37 -1.68 -21.76 0.59
N LYS A 38 -1.12 -21.39 1.76
CA LYS A 38 -0.40 -22.34 2.62
C LYS A 38 -1.30 -23.50 3.06
N ILE A 39 -2.52 -23.20 3.53
CA ILE A 39 -3.50 -24.24 3.92
C ILE A 39 -3.84 -25.17 2.75
N LEU A 40 -4.05 -24.61 1.55
CA LEU A 40 -4.30 -25.43 0.35
C LEU A 40 -3.14 -26.38 0.07
N ASN A 41 -1.91 -25.87 0.11
CA ASN A 41 -0.71 -26.69 -0.12
C ASN A 41 -0.57 -27.81 0.92
N GLU A 42 -0.88 -27.54 2.19
CA GLU A 42 -0.90 -28.55 3.25
C GLU A 42 -1.96 -29.64 2.99
N LEU A 43 -3.16 -29.27 2.53
CA LEU A 43 -4.22 -30.21 2.16
C LEU A 43 -3.81 -31.08 0.96
N ILE A 44 -3.23 -30.48 -0.09
CA ILE A 44 -2.75 -31.20 -1.27
C ILE A 44 -1.63 -32.17 -0.88
N ASN A 45 -0.64 -31.71 -0.11
CA ASN A 45 0.44 -32.56 0.38
C ASN A 45 -0.09 -33.73 1.23
N THR A 46 -1.10 -33.48 2.07
CA THR A 46 -1.75 -34.54 2.86
C THR A 46 -2.44 -35.55 1.96
N LYS A 47 -3.17 -35.10 0.94
CA LYS A 47 -3.82 -35.97 -0.06
C LYS A 47 -2.79 -36.82 -0.80
N ASP A 48 -1.72 -36.21 -1.30
CA ASP A 48 -0.67 -36.88 -2.06
C ASP A 48 0.07 -37.92 -1.21
N GLN A 49 0.43 -37.58 0.03
CA GLN A 49 1.04 -38.53 0.95
C GLN A 49 0.15 -39.75 1.21
N ASN A 50 -1.17 -39.56 1.32
CA ASN A 50 -2.11 -40.66 1.48
C ASN A 50 -2.34 -41.43 0.17
N LEU A 51 -2.20 -40.78 -0.98
CA LEU A 51 -2.33 -41.41 -2.28
C LEU A 51 -1.14 -42.32 -2.61
N PHE A 52 0.08 -41.86 -2.36
CA PHE A 52 1.32 -42.55 -2.74
C PHE A 52 1.84 -43.55 -1.70
N LYS A 53 1.35 -43.51 -0.46
CA LYS A 53 1.70 -44.53 0.53
C LYS A 53 1.16 -45.90 0.10
N PRO A 54 2.00 -46.96 0.12
CA PRO A 54 1.54 -48.32 -0.15
C PRO A 54 0.47 -48.69 0.88
N LYS A 55 -0.67 -49.19 0.39
CA LYS A 55 -1.79 -49.61 1.23
C LYS A 55 -1.90 -51.12 1.23
N ASN A 56 -2.13 -51.68 2.41
CA ASN A 56 -2.43 -53.10 2.58
C ASN A 56 -3.71 -53.23 3.41
N PHE A 57 -4.86 -52.98 2.79
CA PHE A 57 -6.16 -53.07 3.44
C PHE A 57 -6.48 -54.54 3.72
N LYS A 58 -6.67 -54.89 4.99
CA LYS A 58 -7.02 -56.23 5.46
C LYS A 58 -8.53 -56.45 5.55
N THR A 59 -9.31 -55.38 5.57
CA THR A 59 -10.77 -55.44 5.67
C THR A 59 -11.47 -54.47 4.72
N VAL A 60 -12.73 -54.77 4.37
CA VAL A 60 -13.60 -53.85 3.59
C VAL A 60 -13.80 -52.52 4.32
N VAL A 61 -13.86 -52.54 5.65
CA VAL A 61 -14.04 -51.34 6.48
C VAL A 61 -12.83 -50.40 6.36
N GLU A 62 -11.61 -50.93 6.37
CA GLU A 62 -10.39 -50.13 6.18
C GLU A 62 -10.37 -49.43 4.81
N TYR A 63 -10.76 -50.14 3.74
CA TYR A 63 -10.87 -49.57 2.41
C TYR A 63 -11.95 -48.47 2.35
N GLN A 64 -13.14 -48.71 2.92
CA GLN A 64 -14.22 -47.72 2.97
C GLN A 64 -13.82 -46.46 3.73
N ASN A 65 -13.13 -46.60 4.86
CA ASN A 65 -12.64 -45.47 5.65
C ASN A 65 -11.61 -44.64 4.85
N TYR A 66 -10.70 -45.30 4.14
CA TYR A 66 -9.75 -44.62 3.26
C TYR A 66 -10.46 -43.83 2.16
N THR A 67 -11.42 -44.43 1.45
CA THR A 67 -12.15 -43.74 0.38
C THR A 67 -12.90 -42.51 0.90
N ARG A 68 -13.63 -42.63 2.01
CA ARG A 68 -14.32 -41.49 2.64
C ARG A 68 -13.35 -40.39 3.05
N PHE A 69 -12.18 -40.75 3.57
CA PHE A 69 -11.16 -39.78 3.95
C PHE A 69 -10.61 -39.03 2.72
N MET A 70 -10.37 -39.73 1.61
CA MET A 70 -9.92 -39.11 0.36
C MET A 70 -10.99 -38.16 -0.22
N GLU A 71 -12.26 -38.57 -0.21
CA GLU A 71 -13.40 -37.72 -0.62
C GLU A 71 -13.50 -36.48 0.26
N PHE A 72 -13.33 -36.64 1.58
CA PHE A 72 -13.31 -35.51 2.52
C PHE A 72 -12.18 -34.53 2.22
N LEU A 73 -10.96 -35.02 1.95
CA LEU A 73 -9.84 -34.16 1.57
C LEU A 73 -10.11 -33.41 0.27
N GLU A 74 -10.72 -34.06 -0.71
CA GLU A 74 -11.07 -33.44 -1.99
C GLU A 74 -12.09 -32.32 -1.82
N GLN A 75 -13.16 -32.54 -1.04
CA GLN A 75 -14.13 -31.49 -0.70
C GLN A 75 -13.49 -30.32 0.06
N ARG A 76 -12.56 -30.61 0.98
CA ARG A 76 -11.80 -29.58 1.71
C ARG A 76 -10.91 -28.76 0.78
N ILE A 77 -10.25 -29.39 -0.19
CA ILE A 77 -9.42 -28.73 -1.19
C ILE A 77 -10.28 -27.79 -2.05
N GLU A 78 -11.43 -28.23 -2.53
CA GLU A 78 -12.32 -27.38 -3.32
C GLU A 78 -12.84 -26.17 -2.52
N SER A 79 -13.30 -26.39 -1.29
CA SER A 79 -13.69 -25.28 -0.41
C SER A 79 -12.53 -24.32 -0.12
N GLN A 80 -11.31 -24.84 0.02
CA GLN A 80 -10.13 -24.02 0.25
C GLN A 80 -9.73 -23.19 -0.99
N ARG A 81 -9.96 -23.71 -2.21
CA ARG A 81 -9.79 -22.93 -3.45
C ARG A 81 -10.76 -21.75 -3.50
N GLU A 82 -12.01 -21.95 -3.08
CA GLU A 82 -12.98 -20.85 -2.95
C GLU A 82 -12.53 -19.81 -1.92
N ASN A 83 -11.94 -20.24 -0.79
CA ASN A 83 -11.37 -19.33 0.21
C ASN A 83 -10.24 -18.47 -0.37
N ILE A 84 -9.34 -19.08 -1.15
CA ILE A 84 -8.26 -18.36 -1.84
C ILE A 84 -8.84 -17.34 -2.83
N ASN A 85 -9.86 -17.72 -3.61
CA ASN A 85 -10.49 -16.79 -4.55
C ASN A 85 -11.09 -15.58 -3.83
N ARG A 86 -11.82 -15.79 -2.74
CA ARG A 86 -12.36 -14.70 -1.91
C ARG A 86 -11.26 -13.82 -1.31
N ALA A 87 -10.18 -14.42 -0.81
CA ALA A 87 -9.04 -13.68 -0.28
C ALA A 87 -8.34 -12.85 -1.38
N LYS A 88 -8.22 -13.41 -2.59
CA LYS A 88 -7.62 -12.74 -3.76
C LYS A 88 -8.46 -11.56 -4.24
N GLU A 89 -9.78 -11.71 -4.30
CA GLU A 89 -10.70 -10.61 -4.62
C GLU A 89 -10.56 -9.47 -3.62
N LYS A 90 -10.53 -9.78 -2.32
CA LYS A 90 -10.33 -8.78 -1.26
C LYS A 90 -8.96 -8.09 -1.39
N LEU A 91 -7.90 -8.86 -1.67
CA LEU A 91 -6.55 -8.32 -1.89
C LEU A 91 -6.52 -7.36 -3.08
N ASN A 92 -7.13 -7.75 -4.21
CA ASN A 92 -7.20 -6.90 -5.41
C ASN A 92 -7.98 -5.61 -5.14
N LYS A 93 -9.11 -5.69 -4.45
CA LYS A 93 -9.87 -4.51 -4.04
C LYS A 93 -9.03 -3.55 -3.19
N LYS A 94 -8.30 -4.08 -2.19
CA LYS A 94 -7.40 -3.27 -1.36
C LYS A 94 -6.22 -2.69 -2.13
N ARG A 95 -5.73 -3.40 -3.16
CA ARG A 95 -4.70 -2.90 -4.07
C ARG A 95 -5.19 -1.68 -4.85
N GLU A 96 -6.39 -1.73 -5.40
CA GLU A 96 -7.00 -0.61 -6.13
C GLU A 96 -7.24 0.59 -5.22
N GLU A 97 -7.76 0.35 -4.01
CA GLU A 97 -7.94 1.40 -2.99
C GLU A 97 -6.60 2.08 -2.64
N LEU A 98 -5.52 1.30 -2.49
CA LEU A 98 -4.19 1.83 -2.18
C LEU A 98 -3.65 2.67 -3.35
N ILE A 99 -3.75 2.18 -4.58
CA ILE A 99 -3.33 2.94 -5.78
C ILE A 99 -4.05 4.28 -5.85
N LYS A 100 -5.36 4.29 -5.57
CA LYS A 100 -6.14 5.52 -5.55
C LYS A 100 -5.67 6.46 -4.44
N ALA A 101 -5.48 5.97 -3.21
CA ALA A 101 -5.03 6.77 -2.09
C ALA A 101 -3.64 7.40 -2.32
N THR A 102 -2.70 6.63 -2.86
CA THR A 102 -1.36 7.12 -3.23
C THR A 102 -1.43 8.20 -4.30
N LYS A 103 -2.26 8.02 -5.35
CA LYS A 103 -2.46 9.04 -6.39
C LYS A 103 -3.03 10.33 -5.79
N ASP A 104 -4.08 10.18 -4.99
CA ASP A 104 -4.79 11.27 -4.33
C ASP A 104 -3.87 12.12 -3.43
N LYS A 105 -3.00 11.47 -2.65
CA LYS A 105 -1.96 12.14 -1.87
C LYS A 105 -0.93 12.83 -2.78
N GLY A 106 -0.43 12.12 -3.79
CA GLY A 106 0.59 12.64 -4.71
C GLY A 106 0.14 13.89 -5.48
N ILE A 107 -1.16 14.07 -5.71
CA ILE A 107 -1.70 15.33 -6.27
C ILE A 107 -1.44 16.51 -5.31
N ILE A 108 -1.69 16.33 -4.01
CA ILE A 108 -1.49 17.39 -3.02
C ILE A 108 0.00 17.66 -2.78
N GLU A 109 0.84 16.62 -2.80
CA GLU A 109 2.31 16.77 -2.73
C GLU A 109 2.83 17.63 -3.88
N LYS A 110 2.39 17.36 -5.11
CA LYS A 110 2.75 18.18 -6.29
C LYS A 110 2.27 19.63 -6.17
N LEU A 111 1.10 19.87 -5.57
CA LEU A 111 0.63 21.24 -5.30
C LEU A 111 1.52 21.94 -4.26
N LYS A 112 1.99 21.21 -3.25
CA LYS A 112 2.92 21.73 -2.23
C LYS A 112 4.27 22.09 -2.83
N GLU A 113 4.82 21.24 -3.70
CA GLU A 113 6.06 21.50 -4.43
C GLU A 113 5.95 22.79 -5.25
N LYS A 114 4.91 22.92 -6.09
CA LYS A 114 4.68 24.13 -6.89
C LYS A 114 4.52 25.39 -6.04
N ALA A 115 3.75 25.32 -4.95
CA ALA A 115 3.58 26.44 -4.04
C ALA A 115 4.88 26.85 -3.35
N TYR A 116 5.78 25.89 -3.11
CA TYR A 116 7.10 26.16 -2.55
C TYR A 116 8.02 26.83 -3.56
N ASP A 117 8.01 26.39 -4.82
CA ASP A 117 8.76 27.02 -5.90
C ASP A 117 8.32 28.48 -6.12
N GLU A 118 7.01 28.73 -6.12
CA GLU A 118 6.43 30.07 -6.20
C GLU A 118 6.87 30.94 -5.01
N PHE A 119 6.84 30.40 -3.80
CA PHE A 119 7.31 31.10 -2.60
C PHE A 119 8.80 31.49 -2.69
N LEU A 120 9.67 30.57 -3.12
CA LEU A 120 11.09 30.86 -3.29
C LEU A 120 11.34 31.94 -4.35
N PHE A 121 10.59 31.91 -5.44
CA PHE A 121 10.68 32.93 -6.48
C PHE A 121 10.25 34.32 -5.98
N GLU A 122 9.19 34.40 -5.17
CA GLU A 122 8.75 35.66 -4.57
C GLU A 122 9.73 36.20 -3.53
N GLU A 123 10.28 35.36 -2.65
CA GLU A 123 11.31 35.78 -1.70
C GLU A 123 12.56 36.31 -2.43
N GLY A 124 13.00 35.63 -3.50
CA GLY A 124 14.12 36.09 -4.31
C GLY A 124 13.87 37.46 -4.95
N LYS A 125 12.65 37.72 -5.44
CA LYS A 125 12.26 39.06 -5.94
C LYS A 125 12.28 40.13 -4.85
N LYS A 126 11.80 39.81 -3.65
CA LYS A 126 11.83 40.75 -2.52
C LYS A 126 13.27 41.08 -2.11
N GLU A 127 14.14 40.08 -2.04
CA GLU A 127 15.57 40.26 -1.74
C GLU A 127 16.27 41.12 -2.80
N GLN A 128 16.03 40.85 -4.09
CA GLN A 128 16.58 41.66 -5.17
C GLN A 128 16.16 43.13 -5.03
N LYS A 129 14.86 43.38 -4.81
CA LYS A 129 14.35 44.75 -4.62
C LYS A 129 15.00 45.45 -3.42
N LEU A 130 15.15 44.74 -2.29
CA LEU A 130 15.82 45.28 -1.12
C LEU A 130 17.28 45.64 -1.43
N ASN A 131 18.01 44.80 -2.16
CA ASN A 131 19.39 45.06 -2.56
C ASN A 131 19.51 46.29 -3.48
N ASP A 132 18.60 46.42 -4.45
CA ASP A 132 18.57 47.58 -5.36
C ASP A 132 18.30 48.88 -4.58
N ASP A 133 17.36 48.85 -3.63
CA ASP A 133 17.06 49.98 -2.75
C ASP A 133 18.30 50.33 -1.89
N TYR A 134 18.97 49.35 -1.30
CA TYR A 134 20.21 49.57 -0.54
C TYR A 134 21.34 50.18 -1.38
N ALA A 135 21.53 49.69 -2.62
CA ALA A 135 22.54 50.21 -3.54
C ALA A 135 22.25 51.68 -3.90
N LEU A 136 20.99 52.02 -4.19
CA LEU A 136 20.57 53.39 -4.46
C LEU A 136 20.80 54.31 -3.26
N TYR A 137 20.42 53.87 -2.05
CA TYR A 137 20.67 54.65 -0.82
C TYR A 137 22.17 54.87 -0.56
N SER A 138 23.01 53.87 -0.82
CA SER A 138 24.47 54.00 -0.68
C SER A 138 25.05 54.98 -1.69
N TYR A 139 24.59 54.91 -2.95
CA TYR A 139 25.01 55.82 -4.02
C TYR A 139 24.68 57.28 -3.69
N ILE A 140 23.42 57.56 -3.31
CA ILE A 140 22.97 58.92 -2.94
C ILE A 140 23.77 59.47 -1.74
N ARG A 141 24.18 58.61 -0.80
CA ARG A 141 24.97 59.03 0.36
C ARG A 141 26.40 59.40 -0.03
N HIS A 142 26.97 58.72 -1.03
CA HIS A 142 28.31 58.99 -1.53
C HIS A 142 28.38 60.25 -2.40
N GLU A 143 27.34 60.60 -3.15
CA GLU A 143 27.31 61.86 -3.93
C GLU A 143 27.07 63.13 -3.10
N ARG A 144 26.61 62.99 -1.85
CA ARG A 144 26.31 64.13 -0.96
C ARG A 144 27.41 64.43 0.07
N GLY A 145 28.49 63.64 0.09
CA GLY A 145 29.68 63.88 0.91
C GLY A 145 30.83 64.37 0.06
#